data_AF-A0A662UT94-F1
#
_entry.id   AF-A0A662UT94-F1
#
_cell.length_a   1.000
_cell.length_b   1.000
_cell.length_c   1.000
_cell.angle_alpha   90.00
_cell.angle_beta   90.00
_cell.angle_gamma   90.00
#
_symmetry.space_group_name_H-M   'P 1'
#
loop_
_entity.id
_entity.type
_entity.pdbx_description
1 polymer ?
#
loop_
_entity_poly.entity_id
_entity_poly.type
_entity_poly.pdbx_seq_one_letter_code
_entity_poly.pdbx_strand_id
1 'polypeptide(L)'
;MKKFYDVEEIEGFEIYDSLGLFYGVVCGVEYRRDDVYVKACLKLVAEDSVPDTDYLKKALEEKGVRVGEETLDLLVILAREHGVDIRYRAVNRSISLVKGYIASSEIAVIDDYYESGRRKGVIVLCSPREARYRGRDLQQAKPPLNPDTVVGKLVVSLEKGLIGRVTGIVVGAGQPGIRVKRIGLSKGYIAWLRFLNSIKKRKPGIYEVLASLRDPLINRRISIEDYDLLVEEMRSRGVPEDVVREVDKYIESEESRGGIFADIPWEKVHVVNDIVISD
;
A
#
# COMPACT_ATOMS: atom_id res chain seq x y z
N MET A 1 5.55 21.76 8.48
CA MET A 1 6.83 21.93 7.75
C MET A 1 6.66 21.22 6.42
N LYS A 2 7.00 21.83 5.28
CA LYS A 2 6.90 21.14 3.97
C LYS A 2 7.97 20.05 3.91
N LYS A 3 7.57 18.80 3.63
CA LYS A 3 8.48 17.67 3.40
C LYS A 3 8.94 17.70 1.94
N PHE A 4 10.17 17.25 1.71
CA PHE A 4 10.72 16.98 0.39
C PHE A 4 11.04 15.49 0.30
N TYR A 5 11.00 14.95 -0.90
CA TYR A 5 11.19 13.52 -1.17
C TYR A 5 12.21 13.35 -2.29
N ASP A 6 13.07 12.35 -2.15
CA ASP A 6 13.94 11.92 -3.24
C ASP A 6 13.15 11.12 -4.29
N VAL A 7 13.67 11.09 -5.52
CA VAL A 7 13.03 10.43 -6.67
C VAL A 7 12.78 8.95 -6.43
N GLU A 8 13.76 8.26 -5.83
CA GLU A 8 13.67 6.84 -5.51
C GLU A 8 12.63 6.58 -4.41
N GLU A 9 12.37 7.57 -3.55
CA GLU A 9 11.40 7.42 -2.46
C GLU A 9 9.96 7.47 -2.93
N ILE A 10 9.69 8.27 -3.96
CA ILE A 10 8.33 8.44 -4.51
C ILE A 10 7.97 7.38 -5.53
N GLU A 11 8.93 6.55 -5.96
CA GLU A 11 8.66 5.50 -6.94
C GLU A 11 7.60 4.51 -6.39
N GLY A 12 6.59 4.23 -7.20
CA GLY A 12 5.45 3.39 -6.82
C GLY A 12 4.39 4.10 -5.98
N PHE A 13 4.53 5.38 -5.62
CA PHE A 13 3.47 6.13 -4.94
C PHE A 13 2.22 6.22 -5.83
N GLU A 14 1.05 6.12 -5.20
CA GLU A 14 -0.23 6.24 -5.86
C GLU A 14 -0.56 7.72 -6.08
N ILE A 15 -0.96 8.07 -7.29
CA ILE A 15 -1.26 9.44 -7.71
C ILE A 15 -2.77 9.57 -7.83
N TYR A 16 -3.34 10.55 -7.14
CA TYR A 16 -4.75 10.90 -7.18
C TYR A 16 -4.94 12.32 -7.66
N ASP A 17 -6.01 12.56 -8.41
CA ASP A 17 -6.36 13.92 -8.83
C ASP A 17 -7.06 14.71 -7.72
N SER A 18 -7.39 15.98 -7.98
CA SER A 18 -8.05 16.85 -6.99
C SER A 18 -9.48 16.41 -6.63
N LEU A 19 -10.06 15.44 -7.36
CA LEU A 19 -11.34 14.82 -7.03
C LEU A 19 -11.13 13.43 -6.38
N GLY A 20 -9.92 13.10 -5.95
CA GLY A 20 -9.63 11.85 -5.25
C GLY A 20 -9.77 10.61 -6.14
N LEU A 21 -9.64 10.76 -7.46
CA LEU A 21 -9.64 9.65 -8.42
C LEU A 21 -8.23 9.20 -8.71
N PHE A 22 -8.00 7.88 -8.73
CA PHE A 22 -6.73 7.29 -9.04
C PHE A 22 -6.32 7.59 -10.49
N TYR A 23 -5.21 8.30 -10.63
CA TYR A 23 -4.63 8.67 -11.91
C TYR A 23 -3.58 7.65 -12.38
N GLY A 24 -2.78 7.10 -11.48
CA GLY A 24 -1.73 6.14 -11.79
C GLY A 24 -0.73 5.95 -10.64
N VAL A 25 0.40 5.33 -10.93
CA VAL A 25 1.54 5.21 -10.00
C VAL A 25 2.77 5.93 -10.55
N VAL A 26 3.62 6.43 -9.66
CA VAL A 26 4.93 6.95 -10.05
C VAL A 26 5.78 5.81 -10.60
N CYS A 27 6.36 6.01 -11.78
CA CYS A 27 7.26 5.05 -12.44
C CYS A 27 8.61 5.67 -12.82
N GLY A 28 8.93 6.81 -12.22
CA GLY A 28 10.16 7.56 -12.44
C GLY A 28 9.90 9.06 -12.58
N VAL A 29 10.94 9.79 -12.96
CA VAL A 29 10.90 11.22 -13.22
C VAL A 29 11.61 11.56 -14.52
N GLU A 30 11.29 12.73 -15.06
CA GLU A 30 11.98 13.30 -16.21
C GLU A 30 12.48 14.70 -15.84
N TYR A 31 13.79 14.89 -15.97
CA TYR A 31 14.42 16.19 -15.77
C TYR A 31 14.31 17.00 -17.05
N ARG A 32 13.68 18.17 -16.97
CA ARG A 32 13.67 19.18 -18.03
C ARG A 32 14.40 20.42 -17.52
N ARG A 33 14.73 21.36 -18.42
CA ARG A 33 15.63 22.50 -18.10
C ARG A 33 15.23 23.28 -16.85
N ASP A 34 13.93 23.41 -16.58
CA ASP A 34 13.42 24.31 -15.53
C ASP A 34 12.63 23.60 -14.42
N ASP A 35 12.36 22.29 -14.54
CA ASP A 35 11.55 21.55 -13.56
C ASP A 35 11.79 20.03 -13.62
N VAL A 36 11.41 19.34 -12.55
CA VAL A 36 11.37 17.89 -12.44
C VAL A 36 9.94 17.42 -12.62
N TYR A 37 9.73 16.55 -13.62
CA TYR A 37 8.40 16.03 -13.93
C TYR A 37 8.26 14.61 -13.40
N VAL A 38 7.24 14.38 -12.57
CA VAL A 38 6.88 13.05 -12.11
C VAL A 38 6.18 12.29 -13.24
N LYS A 39 6.69 11.10 -13.57
CA LYS A 39 6.15 10.24 -14.62
C LYS A 39 5.07 9.32 -14.02
N ALA A 40 3.84 9.49 -14.48
CA ALA A 40 2.72 8.65 -14.07
C ALA A 40 2.52 7.49 -15.05
N CYS A 41 2.45 6.28 -14.53
CA CYS A 41 2.18 5.07 -15.30
C CYS A 41 0.91 4.35 -14.82
N LEU A 42 0.26 3.64 -15.74
CA LEU A 42 -0.75 2.62 -15.44
C LEU A 42 -0.12 1.25 -15.52
N LYS A 43 -0.31 0.43 -14.48
CA LYS A 43 0.03 -1.00 -14.50
C LYS A 43 -1.20 -1.75 -14.98
N LEU A 44 -1.12 -2.31 -16.18
CA LEU A 44 -2.16 -3.13 -16.79
C LEU A 44 -1.71 -4.60 -16.79
N VAL A 45 -2.64 -5.52 -16.63
CA VAL A 45 -2.41 -6.94 -16.86
C VAL A 45 -3.02 -7.26 -18.21
N ALA A 46 -2.20 -7.67 -19.16
CA ALA A 46 -2.65 -8.10 -20.48
C ALA A 46 -2.43 -9.61 -20.61
N GLU A 47 -3.41 -10.30 -21.20
CA GLU A 47 -3.22 -11.67 -21.66
C GLU A 47 -2.36 -11.64 -22.92
N ASP A 48 -1.18 -12.23 -22.83
CA ASP A 48 -0.24 -12.42 -23.95
C ASP A 48 -0.23 -13.91 -24.31
N SER A 49 0.04 -14.23 -25.58
CA SER A 49 0.16 -15.62 -26.04
C SER A 49 1.62 -15.91 -26.33
N VAL A 50 2.29 -16.63 -25.44
CA VAL A 50 3.70 -17.00 -25.60
C VAL A 50 3.82 -18.47 -26.01
N PRO A 51 4.80 -18.84 -26.84
CA PRO A 51 5.02 -20.24 -27.18
C PRO A 51 5.26 -21.07 -25.91
N ASP A 52 4.64 -22.24 -25.86
CA ASP A 52 4.80 -23.18 -24.76
C ASP A 52 6.19 -23.82 -24.85
N THR A 53 7.12 -23.29 -24.05
CA THR A 53 8.50 -23.74 -24.00
C THR A 53 8.63 -25.21 -23.67
N ASP A 54 7.80 -25.70 -22.75
CA ASP A 54 7.90 -27.08 -22.25
C ASP A 54 7.41 -28.06 -23.33
N TYR A 55 6.34 -27.69 -24.04
CA TYR A 55 5.90 -28.42 -25.22
C TYR A 55 6.95 -28.41 -26.34
N LEU A 56 7.53 -27.24 -26.65
CA LEU A 56 8.52 -27.10 -27.72
C LEU A 56 9.77 -27.95 -27.48
N LYS A 57 10.32 -27.94 -26.26
CA LYS A 57 11.49 -28.75 -25.90
C LYS A 57 11.19 -30.24 -26.11
N LYS A 58 10.07 -30.72 -25.59
CA LYS A 58 9.67 -32.12 -25.71
C LYS A 58 9.43 -32.53 -27.17
N ALA A 59 8.75 -31.71 -27.95
CA ALA A 59 8.44 -32.02 -29.34
C ALA A 59 9.70 -31.99 -30.25
N LEU A 60 10.68 -31.14 -29.93
CA LEU A 60 11.99 -31.11 -30.58
C LEU A 60 12.84 -32.34 -30.21
N GLU A 61 12.85 -32.74 -28.93
CA GLU A 61 13.52 -33.97 -28.48
C GLU A 61 12.93 -35.22 -29.14
N GLU A 62 11.61 -35.30 -29.30
CA GLU A 62 10.91 -36.38 -30.02
C GLU A 62 11.30 -36.45 -31.51
N LYS A 63 11.77 -35.33 -32.08
CA LYS A 63 12.33 -35.27 -33.46
C LYS A 63 13.83 -35.58 -33.51
N GLY A 64 14.46 -35.92 -32.38
CA GLY A 64 15.88 -36.25 -32.29
C GLY A 64 16.81 -35.04 -32.17
N VAL A 65 16.25 -33.87 -31.86
CA VAL A 65 17.00 -32.62 -31.67
C VAL A 65 17.45 -32.57 -30.22
N ARG A 66 18.74 -32.32 -29.97
CA ARG A 66 19.21 -32.10 -28.59
C ARG A 66 18.81 -30.70 -28.16
N VAL A 67 18.02 -30.64 -27.11
CA VAL A 67 17.55 -29.39 -26.50
C VAL A 67 18.02 -29.38 -25.05
N GLY A 68 18.68 -28.31 -24.61
CA GLY A 68 19.11 -28.03 -23.25
C GLY A 68 18.48 -26.75 -22.69
N GLU A 69 19.31 -25.75 -22.38
CA GLU A 69 18.91 -24.44 -21.84
C GLU A 69 18.86 -23.34 -22.91
N GLU A 70 18.43 -23.67 -24.12
CA GLU A 70 18.29 -22.68 -25.19
C GLU A 70 17.22 -21.62 -24.87
N THR A 71 17.41 -20.42 -25.42
CA THR A 71 16.44 -19.34 -25.33
C THR A 71 15.17 -19.67 -26.12
N LEU A 72 14.03 -19.09 -25.72
CA LEU A 72 12.75 -19.26 -26.41
C LEU A 72 12.86 -18.99 -27.93
N ASP A 73 13.58 -17.95 -28.32
CA ASP A 73 13.77 -17.59 -29.72
C ASP A 73 14.49 -18.70 -30.51
N LEU A 74 15.52 -19.32 -29.91
CA LEU A 74 16.26 -20.41 -30.54
C LEU A 74 15.42 -21.68 -30.64
N LEU A 75 14.60 -21.99 -29.63
CA LEU A 75 13.63 -23.09 -29.66
C LEU A 75 12.60 -22.91 -30.76
N VAL A 76 12.11 -21.68 -30.97
CA VAL A 76 11.15 -21.36 -32.04
C VAL A 76 11.78 -21.53 -33.42
N ILE A 77 13.04 -21.15 -33.60
CA ILE A 77 13.77 -21.35 -34.86
C ILE A 77 13.93 -22.85 -35.16
N LEU A 78 14.43 -23.62 -34.19
CA LEU A 78 14.60 -25.07 -34.33
C LEU A 78 13.27 -25.78 -34.63
N ALA A 79 12.18 -25.35 -33.98
CA ALA A 79 10.85 -25.91 -34.23
C ALA A 79 10.39 -25.68 -35.67
N ARG A 80 10.65 -24.50 -36.24
CA ARG A 80 10.33 -24.22 -37.65
C ARG A 80 11.20 -25.03 -38.61
N GLU A 81 12.50 -25.13 -38.33
CA GLU A 81 13.45 -25.90 -39.16
C GLU A 81 13.13 -27.40 -39.19
N HIS A 82 12.56 -27.93 -38.11
CA HIS A 82 12.27 -29.36 -37.96
C HIS A 82 10.77 -29.70 -38.07
N GLY A 83 9.96 -28.74 -38.51
CA GLY A 83 8.54 -28.93 -38.78
C GLY A 83 7.72 -29.30 -37.53
N VAL A 84 8.13 -28.81 -36.37
CA VAL A 84 7.41 -28.94 -35.10
C VAL A 84 6.39 -27.80 -34.99
N ASP A 85 5.14 -28.16 -34.71
CA ASP A 85 4.07 -27.19 -34.51
C ASP A 85 4.31 -26.37 -33.22
N ILE A 86 4.11 -25.06 -33.31
CA ILE A 86 4.35 -24.14 -32.19
C ILE A 86 3.02 -23.89 -31.48
N ARG A 87 2.83 -24.53 -30.33
CA ARG A 87 1.69 -24.25 -29.45
C ARG A 87 1.96 -23.03 -28.60
N TYR A 88 0.89 -22.26 -28.34
CA TYR A 88 0.93 -21.07 -27.51
C TYR A 88 0.14 -21.30 -26.23
N ARG A 89 0.61 -20.72 -25.13
CA ARG A 89 -0.11 -20.64 -23.86
C ARG A 89 -0.39 -19.19 -23.51
N ALA A 90 -1.56 -18.93 -22.93
CA ALA A 90 -1.91 -17.62 -22.42
C ALA A 90 -1.11 -17.34 -21.14
N VAL A 91 -0.44 -16.19 -21.08
CA VAL A 91 0.30 -15.72 -19.92
C VAL A 91 -0.11 -14.28 -19.63
N ASN A 92 -0.41 -14.01 -18.36
CA ASN A 92 -0.68 -12.66 -17.89
C ASN A 92 0.63 -11.89 -17.76
N ARG A 93 0.83 -10.90 -18.63
CA ARG A 93 1.98 -10.00 -18.59
C ARG A 93 1.56 -8.65 -18.02
N SER A 94 2.33 -8.16 -17.04
CA SER A 94 2.15 -6.78 -16.57
C SER A 94 2.82 -5.81 -17.54
N ILE A 95 2.07 -4.83 -18.03
CA ILE A 95 2.52 -3.78 -18.93
C ILE A 95 2.41 -2.46 -18.18
N SER A 96 3.49 -1.66 -18.20
CA SER A 96 3.50 -0.30 -17.66
C SER A 96 3.36 0.69 -18.80
N LEU A 97 2.25 1.42 -18.84
CA LEU A 97 1.97 2.42 -19.87
C LEU A 97 2.06 3.83 -19.28
N VAL A 98 2.88 4.68 -19.90
CA VAL A 98 3.05 6.08 -19.49
C VAL A 98 1.78 6.85 -19.81
N LYS A 99 1.14 7.38 -18.78
CA LYS A 99 -0.10 8.16 -18.91
C LYS A 99 0.18 9.65 -19.08
N GLY A 100 1.24 10.14 -18.44
CA GLY A 100 1.68 11.52 -18.63
C GLY A 100 2.73 11.96 -17.63
N TYR A 101 3.12 13.22 -17.76
CA TYR A 101 4.12 13.91 -16.95
C TYR A 101 3.43 14.97 -16.09
N ILE A 102 3.82 15.07 -14.82
CA ILE A 102 3.23 15.96 -13.82
C ILE A 102 4.32 16.90 -13.34
N ALA A 103 4.13 18.21 -13.53
CA ALA A 103 5.06 19.21 -13.02
C ALA A 103 5.02 19.26 -11.49
N SER A 104 6.13 19.63 -10.85
CA SER A 104 6.20 19.73 -9.39
C SER A 104 5.17 20.73 -8.84
N SER A 105 4.87 21.79 -9.59
CA SER A 105 3.86 22.81 -9.28
C SER A 105 2.42 22.29 -9.30
N GLU A 106 2.15 21.13 -9.92
CA GLU A 106 0.82 20.54 -9.97
C GLU A 106 0.54 19.60 -8.79
N ILE A 107 1.52 19.39 -7.90
CA ILE A 107 1.40 18.51 -6.75
C ILE A 107 0.95 19.33 -5.54
N ALA A 108 -0.22 18.99 -4.99
CA ALA A 108 -0.77 19.62 -3.80
C ALA A 108 -0.18 19.00 -2.52
N VAL A 109 -0.10 17.67 -2.47
CA VAL A 109 0.36 16.91 -1.32
C VAL A 109 1.21 15.73 -1.78
N ILE A 110 2.30 15.48 -1.07
CA ILE A 110 3.04 14.21 -1.09
C ILE A 110 3.15 13.77 0.37
N ASP A 111 2.76 12.55 0.66
CA ASP A 111 3.02 11.94 1.96
C ASP A 111 3.22 10.43 1.83
N ASP A 112 3.97 9.88 2.77
CA ASP A 112 4.32 8.46 2.79
C ASP A 112 3.85 7.79 4.07
N TYR A 113 3.65 6.48 4.00
CA TYR A 113 3.17 5.68 5.11
C TYR A 113 3.61 4.24 5.00
N TYR A 114 3.57 3.55 6.13
CA TYR A 114 3.87 2.13 6.20
C TYR A 114 2.58 1.35 6.36
N GLU A 115 2.40 0.33 5.52
CA GLU A 115 1.30 -0.61 5.58
C GLU A 115 1.84 -2.01 5.35
N SER A 116 1.61 -2.92 6.32
CA SER A 116 2.13 -4.30 6.31
C SER A 116 3.64 -4.36 6.07
N GLY A 117 4.42 -3.50 6.75
CA GLY A 117 5.88 -3.44 6.64
C GLY A 117 6.42 -2.86 5.33
N ARG A 118 5.54 -2.44 4.40
CA ARG A 118 5.95 -1.83 3.13
C ARG A 118 5.70 -0.33 3.15
N ARG A 119 6.71 0.44 2.72
CA ARG A 119 6.53 1.87 2.45
C ARG A 119 5.61 2.01 1.23
N LYS A 120 4.59 2.82 1.40
CA LYS A 120 3.66 3.29 0.38
C LYS A 120 3.62 4.80 0.45
N GLY A 121 3.00 5.42 -0.54
CA GLY A 121 2.78 6.85 -0.48
C GLY A 121 1.71 7.30 -1.44
N VAL A 122 1.30 8.54 -1.21
CA VAL A 122 0.21 9.19 -1.90
C VAL A 122 0.67 10.53 -2.44
N ILE A 123 0.33 10.81 -3.69
CA ILE A 123 0.49 12.11 -4.33
C ILE A 123 -0.90 12.60 -4.70
N VAL A 124 -1.29 13.78 -4.22
CA VAL A 124 -2.56 14.44 -4.61
C VAL A 124 -2.25 15.62 -5.51
N LEU A 125 -2.89 15.69 -6.67
CA LEU A 125 -2.73 16.76 -7.64
C LEU A 125 -3.66 17.95 -7.37
N CYS A 126 -3.23 19.14 -7.76
CA CYS A 126 -4.03 20.36 -7.73
C CYS A 126 -5.16 20.35 -8.78
N SER A 127 -5.03 19.55 -9.85
CA SER A 127 -5.95 19.55 -10.98
C SER A 127 -6.68 18.20 -11.14
N PRO A 128 -7.93 18.20 -11.65
CA PRO A 128 -8.76 17.01 -11.79
C PRO A 128 -8.42 16.25 -13.09
N ARG A 129 -7.15 15.86 -13.25
CA ARG A 129 -6.65 15.24 -14.49
C ARG A 129 -7.42 13.96 -14.85
N GLU A 130 -7.69 13.10 -13.86
CA GLU A 130 -8.39 11.84 -14.11
C GLU A 130 -9.86 12.06 -14.44
N ALA A 131 -10.52 12.95 -13.71
CA ALA A 131 -11.91 13.30 -14.00
C ALA A 131 -12.07 13.86 -15.42
N ARG A 132 -11.17 14.75 -15.85
CA ARG A 132 -11.14 15.29 -17.22
C ARG A 132 -10.93 14.20 -18.25
N TYR A 133 -9.99 13.29 -18.02
CA TYR A 133 -9.74 12.15 -18.91
C TYR A 133 -10.97 11.25 -19.06
N ARG A 134 -11.72 11.02 -17.97
CA ARG A 134 -12.95 10.21 -17.95
C ARG A 134 -14.20 10.97 -18.43
N GLY A 135 -14.10 12.26 -18.77
CA GLY A 135 -15.25 13.10 -19.12
C GLY A 135 -16.27 13.23 -17.98
N ARG A 136 -15.84 13.13 -16.71
CA ARG A 136 -16.72 13.30 -15.56
C ARG A 136 -17.00 14.78 -15.29
N ASP A 137 -18.19 15.06 -14.78
CA ASP A 137 -18.52 16.38 -14.25
C ASP A 137 -17.54 16.77 -13.14
N LEU A 138 -16.96 17.95 -13.29
CA LEU A 138 -16.05 18.55 -12.32
C LEU A 138 -16.81 19.05 -11.08
N GLN A 139 -18.13 19.18 -11.18
CA GLN A 139 -19.04 19.48 -10.09
C GLN A 139 -19.65 18.19 -9.53
N GLN A 140 -18.81 17.29 -8.99
CA GLN A 140 -19.36 16.16 -8.24
C GLN A 140 -19.92 16.69 -6.92
N ALA A 141 -21.24 16.59 -6.75
CA ALA A 141 -21.86 16.77 -5.44
C ALA A 141 -21.22 15.78 -4.48
N LYS A 142 -20.80 16.28 -3.32
CA LYS A 142 -20.30 15.44 -2.23
C LYS A 142 -21.33 14.34 -1.94
N PRO A 143 -20.95 13.05 -2.03
CA PRO A 143 -21.90 11.97 -1.84
C PRO A 143 -22.51 12.05 -0.43
N PRO A 144 -23.72 11.52 -0.22
CA PRO A 144 -24.29 11.43 1.12
C PRO A 144 -23.37 10.61 2.03
N LEU A 145 -23.36 10.96 3.31
CA LEU A 145 -22.57 10.24 4.31
C LEU A 145 -23.12 8.81 4.47
N ASN A 146 -22.42 7.84 3.88
CA ASN A 146 -22.80 6.43 3.89
C ASN A 146 -21.57 5.56 4.23
N PRO A 147 -21.64 4.66 5.25
CA PRO A 147 -20.53 3.78 5.62
C PRO A 147 -19.90 3.05 4.43
N ASP A 148 -20.72 2.51 3.52
CA ASP A 148 -20.29 1.72 2.37
C ASP A 148 -19.42 2.53 1.39
N THR A 149 -19.59 3.85 1.40
CA THR A 149 -18.86 4.76 0.51
C THR A 149 -17.59 5.32 1.11
N VAL A 150 -17.43 5.29 2.45
CA VAL A 150 -16.31 5.98 3.13
C VAL A 150 -15.37 5.03 3.85
N VAL A 151 -15.86 3.92 4.42
CA VAL A 151 -15.07 3.02 5.25
C VAL A 151 -13.97 2.35 4.43
N GLY A 152 -12.77 2.23 5.00
CA GLY A 152 -11.59 1.64 4.38
C GLY A 152 -10.79 2.57 3.49
N LYS A 153 -11.38 3.71 3.06
CA LYS A 153 -10.70 4.69 2.20
C LYS A 153 -9.61 5.44 2.95
N LEU A 154 -8.54 5.74 2.21
CA LEU A 154 -7.46 6.61 2.69
C LEU A 154 -7.98 8.04 2.80
N VAL A 155 -7.57 8.75 3.85
CA VAL A 155 -7.94 10.16 4.09
C VAL A 155 -6.70 11.02 4.03
N VAL A 156 -6.71 11.97 3.09
CA VAL A 156 -5.65 12.96 2.91
C VAL A 156 -6.22 14.34 3.18
N SER A 157 -5.53 15.12 4.02
CA SER A 157 -5.78 16.54 4.19
C SER A 157 -4.82 17.33 3.31
N LEU A 158 -5.34 18.36 2.65
CA LEU A 158 -4.52 19.24 1.82
C LEU A 158 -3.51 20.06 2.66
N GLU A 159 -3.81 20.29 3.94
CA GLU A 159 -2.93 21.03 4.85
C GLU A 159 -1.99 20.13 5.66
N LYS A 160 -2.50 18.97 6.11
CA LYS A 160 -1.83 18.10 7.09
C LYS A 160 -1.20 16.85 6.47
N GLY A 161 -1.41 16.62 5.18
CA GLY A 161 -0.95 15.41 4.52
C GLY A 161 -1.85 14.22 4.82
N LEU A 162 -1.26 13.02 4.85
CA LEU A 162 -1.99 11.80 5.12
C LEU A 162 -2.46 11.75 6.59
N ILE A 163 -3.77 11.53 6.79
CA ILE A 163 -4.34 11.35 8.12
C ILE A 163 -4.40 9.87 8.48
N GLY A 164 -4.90 9.01 7.59
CA GLY A 164 -5.05 7.58 7.85
C GLY A 164 -6.18 6.91 7.05
N ARG A 165 -6.83 5.87 7.58
CA ARG A 165 -7.98 5.20 6.95
C ARG A 165 -9.26 5.38 7.75
N VAL A 166 -10.38 5.56 7.06
CA VAL A 166 -11.70 5.62 7.69
C VAL A 166 -12.06 4.25 8.29
N THR A 167 -12.42 4.22 9.57
CA THR A 167 -12.92 3.01 10.25
C THR A 167 -14.42 3.03 10.49
N GLY A 168 -15.07 4.19 10.40
CA GLY A 168 -16.51 4.30 10.63
C GLY A 168 -17.02 5.73 10.61
N ILE A 169 -18.33 5.86 10.75
CA ILE A 169 -19.02 7.14 10.92
C ILE A 169 -19.24 7.37 12.41
N VAL A 170 -19.09 8.62 12.82
CA VAL A 170 -19.26 9.06 14.21
C VAL A 170 -20.25 10.21 14.28
N VAL A 171 -20.86 10.39 15.45
CA VAL A 171 -21.79 11.49 15.73
C VAL A 171 -21.15 12.39 16.78
N GLY A 172 -20.94 13.65 16.43
CA GLY A 172 -20.52 14.71 17.34
C GLY A 172 -21.69 15.61 17.73
N ALA A 173 -21.44 16.57 18.60
CA ALA A 173 -22.44 17.58 18.96
C ALA A 173 -22.82 18.41 17.71
N GLY A 174 -24.06 18.28 17.26
CA GLY A 174 -24.63 19.06 16.15
C GLY A 174 -24.25 18.61 14.74
N GLN A 175 -23.36 17.63 14.56
CA GLN A 175 -22.93 17.19 13.23
C GLN A 175 -22.38 15.75 13.20
N PRO A 176 -22.52 15.04 12.07
CA PRO A 176 -21.85 13.78 11.87
C PRO A 176 -20.39 13.98 11.41
N GLY A 177 -19.60 12.92 11.47
CA GLY A 177 -18.22 12.91 11.00
C GLY A 177 -17.74 11.51 10.64
N ILE A 178 -16.48 11.42 10.23
CA ILE A 178 -15.79 10.16 9.97
C ILE A 178 -14.70 9.95 11.02
N ARG A 179 -14.55 8.72 11.50
CA ARG A 179 -13.42 8.31 12.34
C ARG A 179 -12.32 7.75 11.47
N VAL A 180 -11.13 8.31 11.61
CA VAL A 180 -9.94 7.92 10.86
C VAL A 180 -8.92 7.32 11.81
N LYS A 181 -8.55 6.06 11.58
CA LYS A 181 -7.41 5.44 12.26
C LYS A 181 -6.14 5.94 11.58
N ARG A 182 -5.22 6.53 12.34
CA ARG A 182 -3.97 7.07 11.81
C ARG A 182 -3.09 5.96 11.24
N ILE A 183 -2.47 6.22 10.09
CA ILE A 183 -1.52 5.32 9.41
C ILE A 183 -0.24 6.12 9.19
N GLY A 184 0.93 5.51 9.37
CA GLY A 184 2.22 6.21 9.23
C GLY A 184 2.81 6.79 10.52
N LEU A 185 2.38 6.32 11.71
CA LEU A 185 3.12 6.55 12.96
C LEU A 185 4.29 5.55 13.09
N SER A 186 5.22 5.56 12.14
CA SER A 186 6.56 4.99 12.32
C SER A 186 7.37 6.04 13.08
N LYS A 187 7.37 6.04 14.42
CA LYS A 187 8.08 5.09 15.29
C LYS A 187 7.20 4.56 16.43
N GLY A 188 6.21 3.73 16.10
CA GLY A 188 5.51 2.94 17.11
C GLY A 188 6.41 1.82 17.64
N TYR A 189 6.38 1.56 18.94
CA TYR A 189 6.95 0.36 19.52
C TYR A 189 5.97 -0.27 20.51
N ILE A 190 5.94 -1.59 20.56
CA ILE A 190 5.30 -2.34 21.64
C ILE A 190 6.23 -2.25 22.83
N ALA A 191 5.77 -1.70 23.95
CA ALA A 191 6.49 -1.66 25.22
C ALA A 191 6.55 -3.05 25.86
N TRP A 192 7.32 -3.94 25.23
CA TRP A 192 7.37 -5.38 25.49
C TRP A 192 7.65 -5.70 26.95
N LEU A 193 8.61 -5.01 27.56
CA LEU A 193 8.93 -5.20 28.98
C LEU A 193 7.73 -4.84 29.89
N ARG A 194 6.99 -3.77 29.58
CA ARG A 194 5.80 -3.37 30.35
C ARG A 194 4.67 -4.37 30.18
N PHE A 195 4.43 -4.84 28.95
CA PHE A 195 3.46 -5.87 28.66
C PHE A 195 3.76 -7.15 29.44
N LEU A 196 4.99 -7.67 29.34
CA LEU A 196 5.42 -8.88 30.04
C LEU A 196 5.28 -8.76 31.56
N ASN A 197 5.66 -7.62 32.15
CA ASN A 197 5.48 -7.38 33.58
C ASN A 197 4.00 -7.40 34.01
N SER A 198 3.08 -6.99 33.14
CA SER A 198 1.63 -7.06 33.39
C SER A 198 1.09 -8.50 33.34
N ILE A 199 1.68 -9.35 32.50
CA ILE A 199 1.33 -10.76 32.37
C ILE A 199 1.95 -11.55 33.51
N LYS A 200 3.19 -11.27 33.89
CA LYS A 200 3.91 -11.92 35.00
C LYS A 200 3.11 -11.94 36.30
N LYS A 201 2.38 -10.87 36.60
CA LYS A 201 1.54 -10.75 37.80
C LYS A 201 0.27 -11.61 37.78
N ARG A 202 -0.24 -11.95 36.59
CA ARG A 202 -1.56 -12.58 36.40
C ARG A 202 -1.48 -14.01 35.90
N LYS A 203 -0.54 -14.30 34.99
CA LYS A 203 -0.41 -15.58 34.29
C LYS A 203 1.10 -15.91 34.09
N PRO A 204 1.81 -16.37 35.14
CA PRO A 204 3.26 -16.57 35.11
C PRO A 204 3.72 -17.58 34.04
N GLY A 205 2.96 -18.65 33.80
CA GLY A 205 3.30 -19.62 32.74
C GLY A 205 3.28 -19.03 31.33
N ILE A 206 2.36 -18.09 31.05
CA ILE A 206 2.33 -17.39 29.76
C ILE A 206 3.48 -16.39 29.65
N TYR A 207 3.85 -15.74 30.77
CA TYR A 207 5.02 -14.87 30.80
C TYR A 207 6.30 -15.63 30.38
N GLU A 208 6.50 -16.87 30.83
CA GLU A 208 7.68 -17.66 30.44
C GLU A 208 7.69 -17.96 28.94
N VAL A 209 6.54 -18.34 28.37
CA VAL A 209 6.39 -18.56 26.92
C VAL A 209 6.74 -17.31 26.14
N LEU A 210 6.21 -16.15 26.54
CA LEU A 210 6.47 -14.88 25.86
C LEU A 210 7.91 -14.39 26.07
N ALA A 211 8.49 -14.53 27.27
CA ALA A 211 9.86 -14.15 27.54
C ALA A 211 10.87 -15.03 26.77
N SER A 212 10.53 -16.31 26.53
CA SER A 212 11.30 -17.20 25.65
C SER A 212 11.15 -16.88 24.17
N LEU A 213 10.09 -16.17 23.78
CA LEU A 213 9.83 -15.74 22.41
C LEU A 213 10.76 -14.58 22.05
N ARG A 214 10.77 -13.55 22.90
CA ARG A 214 11.67 -12.40 22.80
C ARG A 214 12.11 -12.00 24.20
N ASP A 215 13.41 -12.08 24.44
CA ASP A 215 14.00 -11.77 25.75
C ASP A 215 13.67 -10.32 26.16
N PRO A 216 13.02 -10.08 27.32
CA PRO A 216 12.64 -8.74 27.78
C PRO A 216 13.81 -7.79 28.09
N LEU A 217 14.99 -8.32 28.39
CA LEU A 217 16.18 -7.54 28.71
C LEU A 217 16.89 -7.04 27.45
N ILE A 218 16.82 -7.83 26.38
CA ILE A 218 17.38 -7.51 25.06
C ILE A 218 16.37 -6.71 24.23
N ASN A 219 15.12 -7.18 24.14
CA ASN A 219 14.06 -6.61 23.32
C ASN A 219 13.05 -5.84 24.17
N ARG A 220 13.49 -4.79 24.87
CA ARG A 220 12.60 -4.00 25.75
C ARG A 220 11.44 -3.33 25.01
N ARG A 221 11.68 -3.02 23.74
CA ARG A 221 10.76 -2.41 22.78
C ARG A 221 10.79 -3.26 21.51
N ILE A 222 9.63 -3.58 20.97
CA ILE A 222 9.51 -4.27 19.69
C ILE A 222 8.96 -3.26 18.69
N SER A 223 9.54 -3.16 17.50
CA SER A 223 9.00 -2.26 16.48
C SER A 223 7.54 -2.60 16.18
N ILE A 224 6.70 -1.58 15.95
CA ILE A 224 5.33 -1.83 15.47
C ILE A 224 5.31 -2.54 14.12
N GLU A 225 6.38 -2.44 13.33
CA GLU A 225 6.53 -3.18 12.08
C GLU A 225 6.56 -4.71 12.30
N ASP A 226 7.04 -5.15 13.47
CA ASP A 226 7.09 -6.56 13.85
C ASP A 226 5.78 -7.06 14.48
N TYR A 227 4.74 -6.23 14.57
CA TYR A 227 3.52 -6.56 15.31
C TYR A 227 2.81 -7.80 14.76
N ASP A 228 2.57 -7.86 13.45
CA ASP A 228 1.85 -8.98 12.84
C ASP A 228 2.63 -10.30 13.02
N LEU A 229 3.95 -10.23 12.83
CA LEU A 229 4.85 -11.36 13.07
C LEU A 229 4.81 -11.80 14.54
N LEU A 230 4.88 -10.86 15.48
CA LEU A 230 4.79 -11.15 16.92
C LEU A 230 3.46 -11.82 17.28
N VAL A 231 2.35 -11.33 16.74
CA VAL A 231 1.01 -11.89 16.98
C VAL A 231 0.92 -13.33 16.45
N GLU A 232 1.46 -13.59 15.26
CA GLU A 232 1.53 -14.93 14.67
C GLU A 232 2.41 -15.87 15.51
N GLU A 233 3.58 -15.39 15.94
CA GLU A 233 4.49 -16.10 16.84
C GLU A 233 3.82 -16.43 18.18
N MET A 234 3.05 -15.51 18.77
CA MET A 234 2.29 -15.75 20.00
C MET A 234 1.21 -16.81 19.81
N ARG A 235 0.43 -16.73 18.72
CA ARG A 235 -0.62 -17.71 18.41
C ARG A 235 -0.06 -19.09 18.16
N SER A 236 1.04 -19.21 17.42
CA SER A 236 1.69 -20.50 17.13
C SER A 236 2.22 -21.20 18.38
N ARG A 237 2.57 -20.44 19.44
CA ARG A 237 2.95 -20.98 20.75
C ARG A 237 1.79 -21.19 21.71
N GLY A 238 0.55 -21.14 21.23
CA GLY A 238 -0.64 -21.41 22.03
C GLY A 238 -0.95 -20.33 23.07
N VAL A 239 -0.48 -19.09 22.86
CA VAL A 239 -0.84 -17.97 23.73
C VAL A 239 -2.33 -17.69 23.57
N PRO A 240 -3.12 -17.66 24.67
CA PRO A 240 -4.54 -17.35 24.63
C PRO A 240 -4.85 -16.03 23.93
N GLU A 241 -5.89 -16.02 23.10
CA GLU A 241 -6.26 -14.86 22.27
C GLU A 241 -6.61 -13.61 23.10
N ASP A 242 -7.08 -13.78 24.35
CA ASP A 242 -7.28 -12.66 25.28
C ASP A 242 -5.96 -11.95 25.64
N VAL A 243 -4.86 -12.70 25.75
CA VAL A 243 -3.51 -12.14 26.00
C VAL A 243 -2.91 -11.55 24.73
N VAL A 244 -3.14 -12.18 23.58
CA VAL A 244 -2.71 -11.65 22.27
C VAL A 244 -3.32 -10.27 22.03
N ARG A 245 -4.62 -10.11 22.26
CA ARG A 245 -5.32 -8.82 22.14
C ARG A 245 -4.90 -7.78 23.16
N GLU A 246 -4.32 -8.19 24.30
CA GLU A 246 -3.80 -7.25 25.29
C GLU A 246 -2.52 -6.53 24.83
N VAL A 247 -1.78 -7.08 23.86
CA VAL A 247 -0.55 -6.47 23.29
C VAL A 247 -0.84 -5.06 22.77
N ASP A 248 -2.01 -4.85 22.16
CA ASP A 248 -2.44 -3.58 21.58
C ASP A 248 -2.40 -2.42 22.59
N LYS A 249 -2.69 -2.73 23.86
CA LYS A 249 -2.71 -1.74 24.96
C LYS A 249 -1.32 -1.22 25.31
N TYR A 250 -0.27 -1.89 24.83
CA TYR A 250 1.13 -1.56 25.08
C TYR A 250 1.85 -1.04 23.84
N ILE A 251 1.12 -0.74 22.76
CA ILE A 251 1.66 0.00 21.63
C ILE A 251 1.82 1.46 22.05
N GLU A 252 3.07 1.91 22.11
CA GLU A 252 3.46 3.29 22.34
C GLU A 252 3.95 3.89 21.02
N SER A 253 3.71 5.18 20.79
CA SER A 253 4.29 5.90 19.65
C SER A 253 5.37 6.83 20.17
N GLU A 254 6.55 6.82 19.54
CA GLU A 254 7.66 7.66 19.98
C GLU A 254 7.44 9.14 19.67
N GLU A 255 6.37 9.50 18.95
CA GLU A 255 5.77 10.84 19.02
C GLU A 255 4.36 10.82 18.43
N SER A 256 3.34 10.94 19.29
CA SER A 256 2.05 11.51 18.92
C SER A 256 1.30 11.97 20.17
N ARG A 257 1.29 13.28 20.38
CA ARG A 257 0.34 13.96 21.28
C ARG A 257 -1.12 13.88 20.77
N GLY A 258 -1.39 13.17 19.68
CA GLY A 258 -2.73 12.92 19.13
C GLY A 258 -3.03 11.43 19.14
N GLY A 259 -4.18 11.03 19.68
CA GLY A 259 -4.56 9.62 19.80
C GLY A 259 -4.57 8.82 18.49
N ILE A 260 -4.71 7.51 18.62
CA ILE A 260 -4.75 6.50 17.52
C ILE A 260 -5.80 6.84 16.46
N PHE A 261 -6.87 7.53 16.87
CA PHE A 261 -7.97 7.97 16.03
C PHE A 261 -8.00 9.50 15.91
N ALA A 262 -8.38 9.97 14.73
CA ALA A 262 -8.77 11.34 14.46
C ALA A 262 -10.21 11.35 13.96
N ASP A 263 -11.06 12.17 14.58
CA ASP A 263 -12.44 12.36 14.13
C ASP A 263 -12.48 13.62 13.26
N ILE A 264 -12.99 13.50 12.02
CA ILE A 264 -13.10 14.59 11.05
C ILE A 264 -14.57 14.92 10.86
N PRO A 265 -15.01 16.16 11.15
CA PRO A 265 -16.37 16.60 10.89
C PRO A 265 -16.71 16.43 9.41
N TRP A 266 -17.93 15.97 9.12
CA TRP A 266 -18.31 15.69 7.73
C TRP A 266 -18.16 16.93 6.87
N GLU A 267 -18.52 18.12 7.37
CA GLU A 267 -18.39 19.41 6.67
C GLU A 267 -17.00 19.69 6.11
N LYS A 268 -15.93 19.18 6.74
CA LYS A 268 -14.54 19.34 6.30
C LYS A 268 -14.09 18.35 5.22
N VAL A 269 -14.94 17.41 4.85
CA VAL A 269 -14.69 16.47 3.76
C VAL A 269 -15.15 17.12 2.46
N HIS A 270 -14.24 17.26 1.49
CA HIS A 270 -14.54 17.86 0.19
C HIS A 270 -15.00 16.83 -0.82
N VAL A 271 -14.26 15.72 -0.90
CA VAL A 271 -14.46 14.70 -1.94
C VAL A 271 -14.31 13.30 -1.36
N VAL A 272 -15.12 12.38 -1.88
CA VAL A 272 -15.07 10.95 -1.56
C VAL A 272 -15.15 10.17 -2.87
N ASN A 273 -14.00 9.68 -3.35
CA ASN A 273 -13.89 8.80 -4.51
C ASN A 273 -12.96 7.63 -4.16
N ASP A 274 -11.85 7.40 -4.86
CA ASP A 274 -10.92 6.33 -4.51
C ASP A 274 -10.23 6.62 -3.16
N ILE A 275 -10.04 7.91 -2.86
CA ILE A 275 -9.66 8.43 -1.55
C ILE A 275 -10.65 9.50 -1.04
N VAL A 276 -10.52 9.86 0.23
CA VAL A 276 -11.21 10.98 0.86
C VAL A 276 -10.26 12.17 0.96
N ILE A 277 -10.68 13.32 0.45
CA ILE A 277 -9.93 14.58 0.56
C ILE A 277 -10.64 15.50 1.57
N SER A 278 -9.87 16.08 2.49
CA SER A 278 -10.37 16.93 3.58
C SER A 278 -9.49 18.17 3.81
N ASP A 279 -9.99 19.09 4.65
CA ASP A 279 -9.23 20.20 5.24
C ASP A 279 -8.48 19.82 6.53
#